data_AF-A0A9Q0LBI5-F1
#
_entry.id   AF-A0A9Q0LBI5-F1
#
_cell.length_a   1.000
_cell.length_b   1.000
_cell.length_c   1.000
_cell.angle_alpha   90.00
_cell.angle_beta   90.00
_cell.angle_gamma   90.00
#
_symmetry.space_group_name_H-M   'P 1'
#
loop_
_entity.id
_entity.type
_entity.pdbx_description
1 polymer ?
#
loop_
_entity_poly.entity_id
_entity_poly.type
_entity_poly.pdbx_seq_one_letter_code
_entity_poly.pdbx_strand_id
1 'polypeptide(L)'
;MNINLNENIPLDISFFKSEKFFSLIQTFSISSNFADLLFTITHLYKNNKEISKEISQIIFKFIEKNWDEAKSGFKSTIRSIQLGKMIKIIFELANENIFEIINKIIEEMGKEPFNIGTLKAQTYTTYLKYILEELNKMIIKLIPTKNAVYIIDNRLELIGKCVEYFTKILDNTSRFANLKGVHTTVLKGSKAFIQTFVLKAMRLFQQHFVAQETKITEILKTFQSQNIYLQSLCDHHKIKGEKQTLKIIPQIKKHLDMFVSKVSKLNSMVERRLKVSKLEHKTLDGHILMSQMVPTEFYNTEVIEKKKRRKKRKKKKNSHHKTKKSRHNKSKSNKKENKKEDKKENKKENKKEKKKKIRKKKKKKRK
;
A
#
# COMPACT_ATOMS: atom_id res chain seq x y z
N MET A 1 24.63 -16.72 -40.27
CA MET A 1 24.20 -15.36 -40.69
C MET A 1 23.97 -14.52 -39.45
N ASN A 2 24.98 -13.74 -39.05
CA ASN A 2 24.81 -12.68 -38.05
C ASN A 2 24.11 -11.52 -38.75
N ILE A 3 22.80 -11.40 -38.56
CA ILE A 3 22.06 -10.21 -39.01
C ILE A 3 22.49 -9.08 -38.09
N ASN A 4 23.36 -8.24 -38.61
CA ASN A 4 23.81 -7.02 -37.97
C ASN A 4 22.63 -6.02 -38.04
N LEU A 5 21.76 -6.02 -37.02
CA LEU A 5 20.66 -5.04 -36.84
C LEU A 5 21.22 -3.65 -36.45
N ASN A 6 22.26 -3.20 -37.15
CA ASN A 6 22.84 -1.86 -37.03
C ASN A 6 22.31 -0.89 -38.09
N GLU A 7 21.47 -1.36 -39.01
CA GLU A 7 20.66 -0.46 -39.82
C GLU A 7 19.42 -0.09 -39.00
N ASN A 8 19.26 1.21 -38.73
CA ASN A 8 18.02 1.81 -38.27
C ASN A 8 16.93 1.54 -39.32
N ILE A 9 16.39 0.32 -39.37
CA ILE A 9 15.11 0.08 -40.02
C ILE A 9 14.12 0.91 -39.19
N PRO A 10 13.53 1.99 -39.74
CA PRO A 10 12.50 2.70 -39.02
C PRO A 10 11.37 1.70 -38.81
N LEU A 11 11.17 1.26 -37.56
CA LEU A 11 10.00 0.49 -37.22
C LEU A 11 8.81 1.42 -37.42
N ASP A 12 8.10 1.26 -38.53
CA ASP A 12 6.92 2.05 -38.79
C ASP A 12 5.78 1.57 -37.89
N ILE A 13 5.71 2.17 -36.70
CA ILE A 13 4.70 1.89 -35.68
C ILE A 13 3.36 2.54 -36.06
N SER A 14 3.31 3.39 -37.10
CA SER A 14 2.09 4.10 -37.51
C SER A 14 0.97 3.13 -37.91
N PHE A 15 1.32 1.99 -38.53
CA PHE A 15 0.35 0.95 -38.87
C PHE A 15 -0.38 0.40 -37.64
N PHE A 16 0.35 0.18 -36.54
CA PHE A 16 -0.22 -0.34 -35.29
C PHE A 16 -1.11 0.68 -34.57
N LYS A 17 -1.02 1.97 -34.94
CA LYS A 17 -1.90 3.03 -34.42
C LYS A 17 -3.23 3.11 -35.21
N SER A 18 -3.32 2.48 -36.38
CA SER A 18 -4.49 2.59 -37.26
C SER A 18 -5.72 1.89 -36.69
N GLU A 19 -6.90 2.50 -36.83
CA GLU A 19 -8.16 1.89 -36.40
C GLU A 19 -8.43 0.55 -37.10
N LYS A 20 -7.97 0.41 -38.35
CA LYS A 20 -8.02 -0.84 -39.11
C LYS A 20 -7.29 -1.96 -38.36
N PHE A 21 -6.09 -1.70 -37.85
CA PHE A 21 -5.35 -2.68 -37.05
C PHE A 21 -6.07 -3.05 -35.75
N PHE A 22 -6.64 -2.08 -35.04
CA PHE A 22 -7.42 -2.37 -33.83
C PHE A 22 -8.70 -3.18 -34.10
N SER A 23 -9.28 -3.07 -35.30
CA SER A 23 -10.44 -3.88 -35.70
C SER A 23 -10.06 -5.35 -36.01
N LEU A 24 -8.84 -5.61 -36.47
CA LEU A 24 -8.32 -6.96 -36.71
C LEU A 24 -8.13 -7.76 -35.42
N ILE A 25 -7.91 -7.08 -34.29
CA ILE A 25 -7.77 -7.74 -32.99
C ILE A 25 -9.15 -8.05 -32.42
N GLN A 26 -9.59 -9.28 -32.66
CA GLN A 26 -10.93 -9.77 -32.32
C GLN A 26 -11.08 -10.24 -30.87
N THR A 27 -9.99 -10.66 -30.21
CA THR A 27 -10.04 -11.21 -28.84
C THR A 27 -9.02 -10.56 -27.90
N PHE A 28 -9.32 -10.58 -26.62
CA PHE A 28 -8.44 -10.08 -25.56
C PHE A 28 -7.15 -10.91 -25.44
N SER A 29 -7.20 -12.20 -25.79
CA SER A 29 -6.00 -13.05 -25.78
C SER A 29 -5.03 -12.66 -26.90
N ILE A 30 -5.54 -12.30 -28.09
CA ILE A 30 -4.70 -11.83 -29.19
C ILE A 30 -4.05 -10.50 -28.83
N SER A 31 -4.79 -9.54 -28.23
CA SER A 31 -4.19 -8.28 -27.79
C SER A 31 -3.10 -8.49 -26.74
N SER A 32 -3.29 -9.42 -25.79
CA SER A 32 -2.27 -9.75 -24.79
C SER A 32 -1.00 -10.34 -25.43
N ASN A 33 -1.13 -11.30 -26.34
CA ASN A 33 0.03 -11.88 -27.02
C ASN A 33 0.73 -10.85 -27.91
N PHE A 34 -0.04 -9.96 -28.54
CA PHE A 34 0.51 -8.87 -29.33
C PHE A 34 1.24 -7.83 -28.47
N ALA A 35 0.74 -7.53 -27.27
CA ALA A 35 1.45 -6.70 -26.31
C ALA A 35 2.80 -7.33 -25.88
N ASP A 36 2.84 -8.65 -25.67
CA ASP A 36 4.08 -9.37 -25.38
C ASP A 36 5.07 -9.28 -26.56
N LEU A 37 4.58 -9.39 -27.80
CA LEU A 37 5.39 -9.22 -29.01
C LEU A 37 5.94 -7.79 -29.15
N LEU A 38 5.11 -6.77 -28.93
CA LEU A 38 5.57 -5.39 -28.98
C LEU A 38 6.61 -5.11 -27.89
N PHE A 39 6.44 -5.70 -26.71
CA PHE A 39 7.43 -5.61 -25.64
C PHE A 39 8.76 -6.27 -26.02
N THR A 40 8.76 -7.46 -26.63
CA THR A 40 10.00 -8.09 -27.08
C THR A 40 10.68 -7.28 -28.18
N ILE A 41 9.92 -6.67 -29.09
CA ILE A 41 10.44 -5.75 -30.09
C ILE A 41 11.13 -4.55 -29.43
N THR A 42 10.56 -3.94 -28.38
CA THR A 42 11.24 -2.82 -27.69
C THR A 42 12.63 -3.20 -27.16
N HIS A 43 12.79 -4.43 -26.67
CA HIS A 43 14.09 -4.92 -26.21
C HIS A 43 15.10 -5.11 -27.35
N LEU A 44 14.65 -5.51 -28.54
CA LEU A 44 15.51 -5.62 -29.72
C LEU A 44 16.01 -4.24 -30.18
N TYR A 45 15.18 -3.20 -30.07
CA TYR A 45 15.54 -1.81 -30.38
C TYR A 45 16.23 -1.08 -29.21
N LYS A 46 16.93 -1.80 -28.34
CA LYS A 46 17.70 -1.25 -27.20
C LYS A 46 16.90 -0.29 -26.30
N ASN A 47 15.59 -0.50 -26.17
CA ASN A 47 14.69 0.36 -25.40
C ASN A 47 14.76 1.84 -25.81
N ASN A 48 14.70 2.14 -27.11
CA ASN A 48 14.51 3.52 -27.57
C ASN A 48 13.28 4.13 -26.86
N LYS A 49 13.48 5.28 -26.19
CA LYS A 49 12.47 5.92 -25.35
C LYS A 49 11.20 6.29 -26.12
N GLU A 50 11.35 6.76 -27.36
CA GLU A 50 10.23 7.19 -28.19
C GLU A 50 9.37 5.99 -28.59
N ILE A 51 10.00 4.96 -29.16
CA ILE A 51 9.34 3.69 -29.53
C ILE A 51 8.65 3.05 -28.33
N SER A 52 9.30 3.06 -27.16
CA SER A 52 8.72 2.53 -25.92
C SER A 52 7.46 3.30 -25.51
N LYS A 53 7.48 4.64 -25.62
CA LYS A 53 6.31 5.48 -25.34
C LYS A 53 5.17 5.19 -26.29
N GLU A 54 5.44 5.09 -27.59
CA GLU A 54 4.40 4.80 -28.59
C GLU A 54 3.76 3.43 -28.39
N ILE A 55 4.58 2.42 -28.11
CA ILE A 55 4.10 1.06 -27.83
C ILE A 55 3.28 1.03 -26.53
N SER A 56 3.70 1.75 -25.50
CA SER A 56 2.93 1.90 -24.25
C SER A 56 1.54 2.48 -24.53
N GLN A 57 1.43 3.49 -25.39
CA GLN A 57 0.14 4.08 -25.79
C GLN A 57 -0.73 3.10 -26.61
N ILE A 58 -0.14 2.33 -27.52
CA ILE A 58 -0.86 1.30 -28.29
C ILE A 58 -1.43 0.22 -27.35
N ILE A 59 -0.62 -0.27 -26.42
CA ILE A 59 -1.06 -1.28 -25.45
C ILE A 59 -2.12 -0.68 -24.52
N PHE A 60 -1.99 0.60 -24.15
CA PHE A 60 -3.02 1.30 -23.37
C PHE A 60 -4.36 1.39 -24.13
N LYS A 61 -4.35 1.64 -25.44
CA LYS A 61 -5.57 1.59 -26.27
C LYS A 61 -6.22 0.19 -26.28
N PHE A 62 -5.45 -0.90 -26.23
CA PHE A 62 -6.03 -2.23 -26.05
C PHE A 62 -6.76 -2.37 -24.72
N ILE A 63 -6.29 -1.70 -23.68
CA ILE A 63 -6.92 -1.71 -22.36
C ILE A 63 -8.19 -0.86 -22.33
N GLU A 64 -8.23 0.25 -23.06
CA GLU A 64 -9.41 1.12 -23.19
C GLU A 64 -10.55 0.46 -23.99
N LYS A 65 -10.22 -0.38 -24.99
CA LYS A 65 -11.21 -1.07 -25.83
C LYS A 65 -12.17 -1.93 -25.00
N ASN A 66 -13.47 -1.85 -25.31
CA ASN A 66 -14.47 -2.79 -24.82
C ASN A 66 -14.32 -4.13 -25.52
N TRP A 67 -13.94 -5.16 -24.76
CA TRP A 67 -13.87 -6.53 -25.26
C TRP A 67 -15.16 -7.25 -24.90
N ASP A 68 -16.16 -7.13 -25.78
CA ASP A 68 -17.44 -7.83 -25.68
C ASP A 68 -17.30 -9.30 -26.10
N GLU A 69 -16.57 -10.06 -25.29
CA GLU A 69 -16.52 -11.51 -25.43
C GLU A 69 -17.80 -12.10 -24.81
N ALA A 70 -18.92 -12.00 -25.52
CA ALA A 70 -20.22 -12.42 -25.05
C ALA A 70 -20.36 -13.94 -24.80
N LYS A 71 -19.41 -14.78 -25.22
CA LYS A 71 -19.60 -16.26 -25.20
C LYS A 71 -18.35 -17.12 -25.01
N SER A 72 -17.18 -16.58 -24.62
CA SER A 72 -16.02 -17.44 -24.39
C SER A 72 -15.95 -17.85 -22.91
N GLY A 73 -15.94 -19.15 -22.64
CA GLY A 73 -15.70 -19.74 -21.33
C GLY A 73 -14.28 -19.48 -20.78
N PHE A 74 -13.67 -18.35 -21.11
CA PHE A 74 -12.38 -17.95 -20.60
C PHE A 74 -12.51 -17.65 -19.11
N LYS A 75 -11.89 -18.51 -18.28
CA LYS A 75 -11.88 -18.36 -16.82
C LYS A 75 -11.44 -16.94 -16.49
N SER A 76 -12.25 -16.20 -15.73
CA SER A 76 -11.99 -14.82 -15.30
C SER A 76 -10.58 -14.63 -14.70
N THR A 77 -10.02 -15.69 -14.13
CA THR A 77 -8.62 -15.76 -13.67
C THR A 77 -7.59 -15.57 -14.78
N ILE A 78 -7.76 -16.18 -15.95
CA ILE A 78 -6.80 -16.07 -17.06
C ILE A 78 -6.80 -14.65 -17.61
N ARG A 79 -8.00 -14.06 -17.75
CA ARG A 79 -8.16 -12.67 -18.20
C ARG A 79 -7.51 -11.67 -17.23
N SER A 80 -7.66 -11.86 -15.92
CA SER A 80 -6.98 -10.99 -14.93
C SER A 80 -5.46 -11.16 -14.95
N ILE A 81 -4.94 -12.35 -15.26
CA ILE A 81 -3.50 -12.57 -15.43
C ILE A 81 -2.99 -11.84 -16.69
N GLN A 82 -3.64 -12.01 -17.84
CA GLN A 82 -3.31 -11.34 -19.10
C GLN A 82 -3.37 -9.82 -18.98
N LEU A 83 -4.46 -9.30 -18.39
CA LEU A 83 -4.60 -7.87 -18.10
C LEU A 83 -3.46 -7.36 -17.21
N GLY A 84 -3.12 -8.13 -16.18
CA GLY A 84 -2.03 -7.79 -15.28
C GLY A 84 -0.67 -7.68 -15.98
N LYS A 85 -0.39 -8.60 -16.91
CA LYS A 85 0.83 -8.54 -17.72
C LYS A 85 0.86 -7.28 -18.59
N MET A 86 -0.24 -6.97 -19.27
CA MET A 86 -0.31 -5.76 -20.11
C MET A 86 -0.12 -4.48 -19.32
N ILE A 87 -0.77 -4.35 -18.14
CA ILE A 87 -0.58 -3.19 -17.26
C ILE A 87 0.89 -3.06 -16.84
N LYS A 88 1.53 -4.18 -16.50
CA LYS A 88 2.95 -4.19 -16.13
C LYS A 88 3.83 -3.72 -17.29
N ILE A 89 3.58 -4.19 -18.51
CA ILE A 89 4.31 -3.79 -19.72
C ILE A 89 4.13 -2.29 -19.97
N ILE A 90 2.90 -1.78 -19.91
CA ILE A 90 2.63 -0.34 -20.07
C ILE A 90 3.47 0.48 -19.10
N PHE A 91 3.46 0.13 -17.81
CA PHE A 91 4.23 0.84 -16.80
C PHE A 91 5.75 0.73 -17.02
N GLU A 92 6.24 -0.41 -17.51
CA GLU A 92 7.66 -0.57 -17.80
C GLU A 92 8.11 0.29 -18.98
N LEU A 93 7.27 0.43 -20.01
CA LEU A 93 7.57 1.18 -21.23
C LEU A 93 7.26 2.69 -21.13
N ALA A 94 6.32 3.08 -20.27
CA ALA A 94 5.84 4.47 -20.17
C ALA A 94 6.91 5.47 -19.75
N ASN A 95 7.98 5.01 -19.09
CA ASN A 95 9.13 5.80 -18.63
C ASN A 95 8.73 7.16 -18.02
N GLU A 96 8.73 8.23 -18.80
CA GLU A 96 8.45 9.62 -18.40
C GLU A 96 6.95 9.93 -18.21
N ASN A 97 6.06 9.32 -19.00
CA ASN A 97 4.61 9.55 -18.94
C ASN A 97 3.89 8.64 -17.91
N ILE A 98 4.65 7.90 -17.10
CA ILE A 98 4.10 6.90 -16.19
C ILE A 98 3.16 7.50 -15.13
N PHE A 99 3.46 8.71 -14.64
CA PHE A 99 2.61 9.39 -13.65
C PHE A 99 1.27 9.81 -14.26
N GLU A 100 1.25 10.28 -15.52
CA GLU A 100 0.04 10.66 -16.24
C GLU A 100 -0.87 9.43 -16.45
N ILE A 101 -0.29 8.31 -16.89
CA ILE A 101 -1.03 7.06 -17.11
C ILE A 101 -1.61 6.55 -15.78
N ILE A 102 -0.81 6.54 -14.71
CA ILE A 102 -1.29 6.12 -13.39
C ILE A 102 -2.42 7.05 -12.90
N ASN A 103 -2.27 8.36 -13.05
CA ASN A 103 -3.31 9.31 -12.65
C ASN A 103 -4.61 9.07 -13.43
N LYS A 104 -4.54 8.92 -14.75
CA LYS A 104 -5.69 8.60 -15.60
C LYS A 104 -6.39 7.31 -15.13
N ILE A 105 -5.64 6.24 -14.85
CA ILE A 105 -6.23 5.00 -14.34
C ILE A 105 -6.86 5.21 -12.95
N ILE A 106 -6.20 5.92 -12.03
CA ILE A 106 -6.72 6.18 -10.68
C ILE A 106 -8.01 7.00 -10.72
N GLU A 107 -8.07 8.02 -11.58
CA GLU A 107 -9.26 8.85 -11.76
C GLU A 107 -10.43 8.04 -12.29
N GLU A 108 -10.20 7.21 -13.30
CA GLU A 108 -11.24 6.33 -13.86
C GLU A 108 -11.67 5.23 -12.88
N MET A 109 -10.75 4.71 -12.06
CA MET A 109 -11.09 3.84 -10.93
C MET A 109 -11.92 4.53 -9.86
N GLY A 110 -11.88 5.86 -9.77
CA GLY A 110 -12.65 6.65 -8.82
C GLY A 110 -14.09 6.96 -9.26
N LYS A 111 -14.41 6.79 -10.55
CA LYS A 111 -15.69 7.15 -11.17
C LYS A 111 -16.59 5.93 -11.36
N GLU A 112 -17.90 6.12 -11.26
CA GLU A 112 -18.91 5.18 -11.76
C GLU A 112 -19.86 5.95 -12.69
N PRO A 113 -20.15 5.44 -13.91
CA PRO A 113 -19.67 4.19 -14.51
C PRO A 113 -18.18 4.23 -14.90
N PHE A 114 -17.53 3.06 -14.99
CA PHE A 114 -16.13 2.95 -15.42
C PHE A 114 -16.03 3.20 -16.93
N ASN A 115 -15.18 4.14 -17.38
CA ASN A 115 -15.04 4.43 -18.82
C ASN A 115 -13.95 3.60 -19.52
N ILE A 116 -13.05 2.95 -18.76
CA ILE A 116 -12.05 2.03 -19.33
C ILE A 116 -12.72 0.69 -19.60
N GLY A 117 -12.75 0.24 -20.86
CA GLY A 117 -13.56 -0.92 -21.25
C GLY A 117 -13.17 -2.25 -20.59
N THR A 118 -11.92 -2.39 -20.14
CA THR A 118 -11.46 -3.54 -19.36
C THR A 118 -11.58 -3.36 -17.85
N LEU A 119 -11.91 -2.16 -17.35
CA LEU A 119 -12.12 -1.88 -15.93
C LEU A 119 -13.55 -2.22 -15.53
N LYS A 120 -13.70 -3.40 -14.93
CA LYS A 120 -14.96 -3.94 -14.42
C LYS A 120 -14.77 -4.30 -12.95
N ALA A 121 -15.86 -4.51 -12.22
CA ALA A 121 -15.83 -4.95 -10.82
C ALA A 121 -14.90 -6.16 -10.57
N GLN A 122 -14.79 -7.08 -11.55
CA GLN A 122 -13.95 -8.27 -11.49
C GLN A 122 -12.45 -7.97 -11.68
N THR A 123 -12.10 -6.96 -12.49
CA THR A 123 -10.72 -6.60 -12.85
C THR A 123 -10.17 -5.46 -12.00
N TYR A 124 -11.01 -4.74 -11.26
CA TYR A 124 -10.61 -3.64 -10.36
C TYR A 124 -9.44 -4.02 -9.43
N THR A 125 -9.49 -5.20 -8.82
CA THR A 125 -8.41 -5.68 -7.93
C THR A 125 -7.09 -5.95 -8.66
N THR A 126 -7.14 -6.21 -9.97
CA THR A 126 -5.96 -6.39 -10.82
C THR A 126 -5.27 -5.04 -11.01
N TYR A 127 -6.00 -4.02 -11.45
CA TYR A 127 -5.47 -2.65 -11.57
C TYR A 127 -4.86 -2.15 -10.27
N LEU A 128 -5.63 -2.26 -9.18
CA LEU A 128 -5.20 -1.85 -7.85
C LEU A 128 -3.86 -2.50 -7.45
N LYS A 129 -3.71 -3.79 -7.71
CA LYS A 129 -2.48 -4.53 -7.40
C LYS A 129 -1.28 -3.95 -8.16
N TYR A 130 -1.38 -3.80 -9.48
CA TYR A 130 -0.25 -3.38 -10.31
C TYR A 130 0.10 -1.91 -10.09
N ILE A 131 -0.87 -1.03 -9.86
CA ILE A 131 -0.59 0.38 -9.52
C ILE A 131 0.17 0.46 -8.19
N LEU A 132 -0.28 -0.26 -7.14
CA LEU A 132 0.41 -0.26 -5.85
C LEU A 132 1.83 -0.85 -5.94
N GLU A 133 2.02 -1.91 -6.73
CA GLU A 133 3.35 -2.46 -7.00
C GLU A 133 4.25 -1.46 -7.72
N GLU A 134 3.73 -0.74 -8.72
CA GLU A 134 4.50 0.23 -9.48
C GLU A 134 4.88 1.47 -8.65
N LEU A 135 3.95 2.02 -7.88
CA LEU A 135 4.23 3.12 -6.94
C LEU A 135 5.37 2.74 -5.97
N ASN A 136 5.39 1.50 -5.48
CA ASN A 136 6.48 1.02 -4.64
C ASN A 136 7.81 0.91 -5.41
N LYS A 137 7.80 0.43 -6.66
CA LYS A 137 9.02 0.39 -7.50
C LYS A 137 9.55 1.78 -7.78
N MET A 138 8.69 2.75 -8.09
CA MET A 138 9.07 4.15 -8.30
C MET A 138 9.77 4.72 -7.09
N ILE A 139 9.20 4.57 -5.89
CA ILE A 139 9.86 5.02 -4.65
C ILE A 139 11.22 4.36 -4.49
N ILE A 140 11.38 3.07 -4.79
CA ILE A 140 12.68 2.41 -4.72
C ILE A 140 13.68 3.04 -5.70
N LYS A 141 13.28 3.32 -6.94
CA LYS A 141 14.13 3.95 -7.98
C LYS A 141 14.51 5.40 -7.63
N LEU A 142 13.61 6.15 -6.99
CA LEU A 142 13.80 7.56 -6.66
C LEU A 142 14.73 7.79 -5.46
N ILE A 143 14.99 6.76 -4.65
CA ILE A 143 15.83 6.89 -3.47
C ILE A 143 17.32 6.78 -3.87
N PRO A 144 18.17 7.79 -3.55
CA PRO A 144 19.52 7.95 -4.08
C PRO A 144 20.49 6.83 -3.74
N THR A 145 21.38 6.58 -4.69
CA THR A 145 22.68 5.92 -4.48
C THR A 145 23.83 6.94 -4.32
N LYS A 146 23.70 8.20 -4.77
CA LYS A 146 24.66 9.33 -4.54
C LYS A 146 23.98 10.72 -4.56
N ASN A 147 24.56 11.67 -3.82
CA ASN A 147 24.01 13.00 -3.49
C ASN A 147 24.39 14.06 -4.53
N ALA A 148 23.41 14.63 -5.23
CA ALA A 148 23.52 15.93 -5.89
C ALA A 148 22.26 16.73 -5.54
N VAL A 149 22.44 17.93 -4.99
CA VAL A 149 21.37 18.74 -4.37
C VAL A 149 20.29 19.12 -5.40
N TYR A 150 20.64 19.49 -6.63
CA TYR A 150 19.65 19.81 -7.68
C TYR A 150 18.74 18.62 -8.05
N ILE A 151 19.22 17.40 -7.87
CA ILE A 151 18.44 16.18 -8.13
C ILE A 151 17.46 15.90 -6.98
N ILE A 152 17.67 16.46 -5.78
CA ILE A 152 16.84 16.15 -4.62
C ILE A 152 15.45 16.75 -4.73
N ASP A 153 15.32 17.96 -5.28
CA ASP A 153 14.04 18.67 -5.37
C ASP A 153 13.07 17.93 -6.30
N ASN A 154 13.55 17.58 -7.51
CA ASN A 154 12.77 16.76 -8.44
C ASN A 154 12.43 15.39 -7.82
N ARG A 155 13.36 14.75 -7.10
CA ARG A 155 13.09 13.48 -6.41
C ARG A 155 12.02 13.62 -5.33
N LEU A 156 12.05 14.68 -4.54
CA LEU A 156 11.04 14.95 -3.50
C LEU A 156 9.68 15.19 -4.13
N GLU A 157 9.60 15.94 -5.23
CA GLU A 157 8.36 16.15 -5.97
C GLU A 157 7.77 14.82 -6.47
N LEU A 158 8.59 13.97 -7.10
CA LEU A 158 8.16 12.66 -7.60
C LEU A 158 7.76 11.71 -6.45
N ILE A 159 8.45 11.74 -5.32
CA ILE A 159 8.05 11.01 -4.11
C ILE A 159 6.71 11.55 -3.59
N GLY A 160 6.50 12.87 -3.63
CA GLY A 160 5.22 13.51 -3.30
C GLY A 160 4.08 13.00 -4.15
N LYS A 161 4.25 12.97 -5.48
CA LYS A 161 3.27 12.39 -6.42
C LYS A 161 2.96 10.93 -6.11
N CYS A 162 3.98 10.11 -5.80
CA CYS A 162 3.77 8.72 -5.39
C CYS A 162 2.91 8.61 -4.11
N VAL A 163 3.14 9.49 -3.13
CA VAL A 163 2.36 9.53 -1.89
C VAL A 163 0.94 10.00 -2.16
N GLU A 164 0.75 11.03 -2.98
CA GLU A 164 -0.57 11.53 -3.37
C GLU A 164 -1.41 10.48 -4.10
N TYR A 165 -0.81 9.75 -5.05
CA TYR A 165 -1.50 8.67 -5.77
C TYR A 165 -1.83 7.52 -4.83
N PHE A 166 -0.92 7.17 -3.92
CA PHE A 166 -1.22 6.20 -2.87
C PHE A 166 -2.41 6.66 -2.01
N THR A 167 -2.51 7.95 -1.67
CA THR A 167 -3.64 8.46 -0.90
C THR A 167 -4.95 8.42 -1.67
N LYS A 168 -4.96 8.84 -2.95
CA LYS A 168 -6.14 8.75 -3.83
C LYS A 168 -6.65 7.31 -3.97
N ILE A 169 -5.75 6.34 -4.07
CA ILE A 169 -6.11 4.91 -4.11
C ILE A 169 -6.82 4.48 -2.82
N LEU A 170 -6.34 4.93 -1.66
CA LEU A 170 -6.96 4.59 -0.37
C LEU A 170 -8.34 5.25 -0.22
N ASP A 171 -8.50 6.47 -0.70
CA ASP A 171 -9.79 7.15 -0.73
C ASP A 171 -10.79 6.39 -1.62
N ASN A 172 -10.39 6.03 -2.86
CA ASN A 172 -11.20 5.21 -3.76
C ASN A 172 -11.54 3.84 -3.15
N THR A 173 -10.62 3.25 -2.38
CA THR A 173 -10.85 1.96 -1.71
C THR A 173 -12.04 2.01 -0.75
N SER A 174 -12.25 3.13 -0.06
CA SER A 174 -13.40 3.30 0.83
C SER A 174 -14.73 3.29 0.06
N ARG A 175 -14.76 3.92 -1.12
CA ARG A 175 -15.92 3.97 -2.02
C ARG A 175 -16.25 2.59 -2.60
N PHE A 176 -15.24 1.81 -2.95
CA PHE A 176 -15.38 0.48 -3.57
C PHE A 176 -15.18 -0.69 -2.59
N ALA A 177 -15.39 -0.45 -1.30
CA ALA A 177 -15.19 -1.43 -0.23
C ALA A 177 -16.02 -2.72 -0.38
N ASN A 178 -17.13 -2.64 -1.11
CA ASN A 178 -18.04 -3.76 -1.38
C ASN A 178 -17.50 -4.75 -2.43
N LEU A 179 -16.52 -4.33 -3.25
CA LEU A 179 -15.90 -5.20 -4.23
C LEU A 179 -15.03 -6.27 -3.56
N LYS A 180 -15.22 -7.52 -3.96
CA LYS A 180 -14.52 -8.67 -3.38
C LYS A 180 -13.00 -8.51 -3.54
N GLY A 181 -12.27 -8.66 -2.43
CA GLY A 181 -10.81 -8.69 -2.43
C GLY A 181 -10.12 -7.32 -2.47
N VAL A 182 -10.85 -6.21 -2.62
CA VAL A 182 -10.27 -4.85 -2.67
C VAL A 182 -9.43 -4.55 -1.43
N HIS A 183 -10.02 -4.69 -0.23
CA HIS A 183 -9.27 -4.44 1.00
C HIS A 183 -8.06 -5.37 1.17
N THR A 184 -8.17 -6.64 0.77
CA THR A 184 -7.07 -7.60 0.86
C THR A 184 -5.92 -7.19 -0.06
N THR A 185 -6.23 -6.74 -1.28
CA THR A 185 -5.23 -6.24 -2.25
C THR A 185 -4.58 -4.96 -1.75
N VAL A 186 -5.35 -4.01 -1.23
CA VAL A 186 -4.81 -2.79 -0.59
C VAL A 186 -3.86 -3.14 0.54
N LEU A 187 -4.26 -3.97 1.49
CA LEU A 187 -3.39 -4.33 2.62
C LEU A 187 -2.09 -4.99 2.15
N LYS A 188 -2.14 -5.86 1.14
CA LYS A 188 -0.95 -6.50 0.57
C LYS A 188 -0.01 -5.46 -0.09
N GLY A 189 -0.54 -4.59 -0.95
CA GLY A 189 0.26 -3.56 -1.65
C GLY A 189 0.80 -2.50 -0.69
N SER A 190 -0.05 -1.98 0.20
CA SER A 190 0.31 -0.98 1.21
C SER A 190 1.43 -1.46 2.12
N LYS A 191 1.50 -2.75 2.47
CA LYS A 191 2.61 -3.27 3.27
C LYS A 191 3.98 -2.95 2.65
N ALA A 192 4.16 -3.25 1.36
CA ALA A 192 5.43 -3.04 0.67
C ALA A 192 5.74 -1.54 0.56
N PHE A 193 4.75 -0.75 0.12
CA PHE A 193 4.86 0.69 -0.02
C PHE A 193 5.27 1.39 1.29
N ILE A 194 4.53 1.13 2.38
CA ILE A 194 4.78 1.72 3.70
C ILE A 194 6.16 1.30 4.21
N GLN A 195 6.53 0.02 4.05
CA GLN A 195 7.83 -0.46 4.46
C GLN A 195 8.96 0.29 3.74
N THR A 196 8.88 0.39 2.41
CA THR A 196 9.87 1.13 1.60
C THR A 196 9.94 2.59 2.00
N PHE A 197 8.78 3.26 2.08
CA PHE A 197 8.70 4.67 2.45
C PHE A 197 9.31 4.94 3.84
N VAL A 198 8.93 4.14 4.84
CA VAL A 198 9.40 4.34 6.22
C VAL A 198 10.86 3.98 6.37
N LEU A 199 11.36 2.92 5.73
CA LEU A 199 12.74 2.48 5.91
C LEU A 199 13.72 3.29 5.06
N LYS A 200 13.34 3.64 3.82
CA LYS A 200 14.21 4.26 2.85
C LYS A 200 13.92 5.76 2.69
N ALA A 201 12.69 6.16 2.34
CA ALA A 201 12.37 7.57 2.05
C ALA A 201 12.57 8.47 3.30
N MET A 202 12.21 7.99 4.49
CA MET A 202 12.45 8.75 5.72
C MET A 202 13.93 9.05 6.01
N ARG A 203 14.88 8.22 5.53
CA ARG A 203 16.32 8.51 5.69
C ARG A 203 16.72 9.69 4.82
N LEU A 204 16.24 9.72 3.57
CA LEU A 204 16.42 10.85 2.66
C LEU A 204 15.81 12.12 3.25
N PHE A 205 14.58 12.03 3.78
CA PHE A 205 13.94 13.17 4.43
C PHE A 205 14.79 13.69 5.58
N GLN A 206 15.30 12.81 6.46
CA GLN A 206 16.18 13.22 7.56
C GLN A 206 17.46 13.95 7.09
N GLN A 207 18.04 13.56 5.97
CA GLN A 207 19.24 14.20 5.42
C GLN A 207 18.97 15.59 4.86
N HIS A 208 17.82 15.78 4.19
CA HIS A 208 17.51 17.02 3.48
C HIS A 208 16.43 17.87 4.16
N PHE A 209 15.99 17.50 5.37
CA PHE A 209 14.90 18.16 6.08
C PHE A 209 15.14 19.65 6.32
N VAL A 210 16.40 20.03 6.56
CA VAL A 210 16.77 21.43 6.82
C VAL A 210 16.56 22.30 5.60
N ALA A 211 16.97 21.82 4.43
CA ALA A 211 16.92 22.56 3.18
C ALA A 211 15.53 22.53 2.53
N GLN A 212 14.78 21.45 2.73
CA GLN A 212 13.50 21.19 2.05
C GLN A 212 12.35 20.96 3.04
N GLU A 213 12.34 21.72 4.15
CA GLU A 213 11.41 21.54 5.27
C GLU A 213 9.94 21.56 4.83
N THR A 214 9.57 22.56 4.02
CA THR A 214 8.20 22.77 3.54
C THR A 214 7.70 21.57 2.73
N LYS A 215 8.42 21.20 1.67
CA LYS A 215 8.09 20.08 0.79
C LYS A 215 8.00 18.76 1.55
N ILE A 216 8.99 18.47 2.40
CA ILE A 216 9.00 17.23 3.18
C ILE A 216 7.82 17.20 4.16
N THR A 217 7.53 18.31 4.83
CA THR A 217 6.41 18.40 5.77
C THR A 217 5.07 18.18 5.07
N GLU A 218 4.88 18.74 3.87
CA GLU A 218 3.69 18.53 3.05
C GLU A 218 3.52 17.04 2.70
N ILE A 219 4.57 16.38 2.18
CA ILE A 219 4.52 14.94 1.87
C ILE A 219 4.16 14.12 3.12
N LEU A 220 4.72 14.47 4.28
CA LEU A 220 4.44 13.79 5.54
C LEU A 220 2.99 14.00 6.01
N LYS A 221 2.43 15.21 5.83
CA LYS A 221 1.01 15.50 6.12
C LYS A 221 0.09 14.68 5.22
N THR A 222 0.37 14.63 3.91
CA THR A 222 -0.40 13.85 2.93
C THR A 222 -0.38 12.37 3.30
N PHE A 223 0.77 11.79 3.64
CA PHE A 223 0.81 10.39 4.07
C PHE A 223 0.13 10.15 5.44
N GLN A 224 0.18 11.12 6.35
CA GLN A 224 -0.38 10.99 7.70
C GLN A 224 -1.91 10.90 7.71
N SER A 225 -2.61 11.60 6.80
CA SER A 225 -4.08 11.55 6.72
C SER A 225 -4.56 10.10 6.53
N GLN A 226 -3.90 9.35 5.64
CA GLN A 226 -4.25 7.98 5.31
C GLN A 226 -3.71 6.93 6.29
N ASN A 227 -2.78 7.28 7.16
CA ASN A 227 -2.29 6.39 8.23
C ASN A 227 -3.43 5.98 9.18
N ILE A 228 -4.35 6.90 9.49
CA ILE A 228 -5.49 6.62 10.35
C ILE A 228 -6.44 5.63 9.67
N TYR A 229 -6.74 5.84 8.39
CA TYR A 229 -7.55 4.95 7.58
C TYR A 229 -6.94 3.52 7.54
N LEU A 230 -5.64 3.40 7.25
CA LEU A 230 -4.95 2.11 7.24
C LEU A 230 -4.97 1.39 8.60
N GLN A 231 -4.86 2.13 9.71
CA GLN A 231 -4.99 1.56 11.06
C GLN A 231 -6.39 0.99 11.28
N SER A 232 -7.43 1.76 10.94
CA SER A 232 -8.83 1.32 11.01
C SER A 232 -9.09 0.09 10.13
N LEU A 233 -8.59 0.11 8.89
CA LEU A 233 -8.71 -1.01 7.96
C LEU A 233 -8.03 -2.28 8.50
N CYS A 234 -6.85 -2.14 9.11
CA CYS A 234 -6.17 -3.25 9.76
C CYS A 234 -6.95 -3.80 10.96
N ASP A 235 -7.63 -2.95 11.74
CA ASP A 235 -8.46 -3.37 12.87
C ASP A 235 -9.72 -4.11 12.41
N HIS A 236 -10.37 -3.64 11.35
CA HIS A 236 -11.52 -4.32 10.73
C HIS A 236 -11.19 -5.74 10.30
N HIS A 237 -10.08 -5.91 9.57
CA HIS A 237 -9.63 -7.24 9.10
C HIS A 237 -9.14 -8.14 10.22
N LYS A 238 -8.60 -7.57 11.30
CA LYS A 238 -8.23 -8.32 12.50
C LYS A 238 -9.45 -8.95 13.16
N ILE A 239 -10.58 -8.23 13.21
CA ILE A 239 -11.84 -8.74 13.79
C ILE A 239 -12.44 -9.83 12.89
N LYS A 240 -12.41 -9.64 11.57
CA LYS A 240 -12.94 -10.62 10.60
C LYS A 240 -12.16 -11.94 10.57
N GLY A 241 -10.90 -11.96 10.98
CA GLY A 241 -10.14 -13.20 11.17
C GLY A 241 -9.68 -13.90 9.87
N GLU A 242 -9.62 -13.18 8.75
CA GLU A 242 -9.14 -13.74 7.48
C GLU A 242 -7.66 -14.15 7.57
N LYS A 243 -7.38 -15.47 7.44
CA LYS A 243 -6.02 -16.04 7.62
C LYS A 243 -4.95 -15.36 6.76
N GLN A 244 -5.30 -14.88 5.56
CA GLN A 244 -4.36 -14.25 4.64
C GLN A 244 -3.92 -12.84 5.06
N THR A 245 -4.81 -12.05 5.66
CA THR A 245 -4.53 -10.67 6.10
C THR A 245 -3.95 -10.63 7.52
N LEU A 246 -4.29 -11.60 8.37
CA LEU A 246 -3.77 -11.69 9.75
C LEU A 246 -2.24 -11.72 9.87
N LYS A 247 -1.54 -12.32 8.89
CA LYS A 247 -0.06 -12.33 8.88
C LYS A 247 0.54 -10.96 8.53
N ILE A 248 -0.17 -10.17 7.74
CA ILE A 248 0.31 -8.90 7.16
C ILE A 248 0.06 -7.74 8.13
N ILE A 249 -1.08 -7.77 8.84
CA ILE A 249 -1.52 -6.70 9.76
C ILE A 249 -0.46 -6.29 10.80
N PRO A 250 0.22 -7.22 11.52
CA PRO A 250 1.24 -6.84 12.50
C PRO A 250 2.41 -6.08 11.87
N GLN A 251 2.80 -6.46 10.65
CA GLN A 251 3.90 -5.82 9.92
C GLN A 251 3.51 -4.41 9.49
N ILE A 252 2.31 -4.21 8.94
CA ILE A 252 1.81 -2.87 8.59
C ILE A 252 1.79 -1.97 9.82
N LYS A 253 1.19 -2.43 10.93
CA LYS A 253 1.11 -1.65 12.17
C LYS A 253 2.49 -1.27 12.71
N LYS A 254 3.46 -2.18 12.65
CA LYS A 254 4.85 -1.89 13.02
C LYS A 254 5.42 -0.74 12.18
N HIS A 255 5.29 -0.79 10.85
CA HIS A 255 5.82 0.27 9.99
C HIS A 255 5.08 1.61 10.18
N LEU A 256 3.75 1.59 10.40
CA LEU A 256 2.97 2.79 10.71
C LEU A 256 3.36 3.42 12.05
N ASP A 257 3.65 2.61 13.09
CA ASP A 257 4.16 3.12 14.36
C ASP A 257 5.59 3.67 14.23
N MET A 258 6.44 3.02 13.41
CA MET A 258 7.77 3.55 13.07
C MET A 258 7.67 4.89 12.32
N PHE A 259 6.74 5.02 11.38
CA PHE A 259 6.46 6.28 10.69
C PHE A 259 6.15 7.40 11.68
N VAL A 260 5.14 7.19 12.55
CA VAL A 260 4.74 8.19 13.57
C VAL A 260 5.93 8.56 14.46
N SER A 261 6.74 7.58 14.86
CA SER A 261 7.93 7.84 15.66
C SER A 261 8.97 8.68 14.92
N LYS A 262 9.19 8.46 13.62
CA LYS A 262 10.18 9.22 12.84
C LYS A 262 9.70 10.64 12.55
N VAL A 263 8.41 10.83 12.21
CA VAL A 263 7.82 12.17 12.04
C VAL A 263 7.91 12.97 13.34
N SER A 264 7.59 12.36 14.48
CA SER A 264 7.72 13.03 15.78
C SER A 264 9.17 13.47 16.07
N LYS A 265 10.17 12.71 15.63
CA LYS A 265 11.58 13.11 15.75
C LYS A 265 11.93 14.29 14.86
N LEU A 266 11.47 14.31 13.60
CA LEU A 266 11.67 15.44 12.68
C LEU A 266 11.04 16.72 13.25
N ASN A 267 9.79 16.66 13.73
CA ASN A 267 9.14 17.81 14.34
C ASN A 267 9.89 18.32 15.57
N SER A 268 10.42 17.42 16.42
CA SER A 268 11.23 17.82 17.57
C SER A 268 12.54 18.52 17.18
N MET A 269 13.06 18.28 15.97
CA MET A 269 14.24 18.97 15.45
C MET A 269 13.87 20.39 15.01
N VAL A 270 12.72 20.58 14.34
CA VAL A 270 12.18 21.92 14.02
C VAL A 270 11.98 22.71 15.30
N GLU A 271 11.23 22.17 16.27
CA GLU A 271 10.93 22.86 17.52
C GLU A 271 12.21 23.27 18.28
N ARG A 272 13.24 22.43 18.28
CA ARG A 272 14.53 22.76 18.90
C ARG A 272 15.26 23.85 18.13
N ARG A 273 15.28 23.79 16.79
CA ARG A 273 15.88 24.86 15.97
C ARG A 273 15.18 26.19 16.19
N LEU A 274 13.85 26.21 16.17
CA LEU A 274 13.06 27.41 16.42
C LEU A 274 13.29 27.98 17.82
N LYS A 275 13.51 27.13 18.83
CA LYS A 275 13.90 27.57 20.17
C LYS A 275 15.30 28.18 20.18
N VAL A 276 16.26 27.58 19.50
CA VAL A 276 17.63 28.13 19.38
C VAL A 276 17.62 29.45 18.61
N SER A 277 16.88 29.56 17.50
CA SER A 277 16.76 30.82 16.75
C SER A 277 16.00 31.90 17.54
N LYS A 278 15.10 31.51 18.45
CA LYS A 278 14.46 32.42 19.39
C LYS A 278 15.38 32.82 20.56
N LEU A 279 16.54 32.17 20.71
CA LEU A 279 17.54 32.46 21.73
C LEU A 279 18.71 33.33 21.22
N GLU A 280 18.66 33.84 19.99
CA GLU A 280 19.64 34.77 19.41
C GLU A 280 18.86 36.02 18.92
N HIS A 281 19.09 37.29 19.30
CA HIS A 281 20.21 37.97 19.95
C HIS A 281 19.71 38.88 21.09
N LYS A 282 20.41 38.86 22.23
CA LYS A 282 20.39 39.97 23.19
C LYS A 282 21.71 40.75 23.03
N THR A 283 21.65 42.06 22.87
CA THR A 283 22.84 42.93 23.04
C THR A 283 23.33 42.90 24.49
N LEU A 284 24.57 43.35 24.75
CA LEU A 284 25.14 43.47 26.09
C LEU A 284 24.26 44.32 27.05
N ASP A 285 23.40 45.18 26.49
CA ASP A 285 22.42 46.01 27.22
C ASP A 285 21.03 45.36 27.38
N GLY A 286 20.85 44.10 26.95
CA GLY A 286 19.62 43.33 27.18
C GLY A 286 18.47 43.55 26.19
N HIS A 287 18.66 44.33 25.13
CA HIS A 287 17.63 44.54 24.09
C HIS A 287 17.62 43.42 23.04
N ILE A 288 16.42 43.00 22.63
CA ILE A 288 16.19 41.89 21.70
C ILE A 288 16.18 42.44 20.27
N LEU A 289 17.08 41.97 19.41
CA LEU A 289 17.02 42.24 17.96
C LEU A 289 16.02 41.27 17.31
N MET A 290 14.92 41.80 16.76
CA MET A 290 13.87 41.01 16.14
C MET A 290 14.34 40.46 14.79
N SER A 291 14.73 39.18 14.75
CA SER A 291 14.85 38.46 13.48
C SER A 291 13.46 38.04 12.98
N GLN A 292 13.16 38.38 11.73
CA GLN A 292 11.94 38.02 10.99
C GLN A 292 11.52 36.56 11.23
N MET A 293 10.27 36.37 11.65
CA MET A 293 9.66 35.08 11.92
C MET A 293 8.73 34.72 10.74
N VAL A 294 8.93 33.56 10.13
CA VAL A 294 7.90 32.93 9.29
C VAL A 294 6.93 32.20 10.24
N PRO A 295 5.61 32.48 10.22
CA PRO A 295 4.65 31.77 11.07
C PRO A 295 4.50 30.33 10.59
N THR A 296 4.60 29.35 11.49
CA THR A 296 4.23 27.97 11.18
C THR A 296 3.43 27.36 12.33
N GLU A 297 2.15 27.69 12.39
CA GLU A 297 1.17 26.95 13.20
C GLU A 297 0.87 25.60 12.54
N PHE A 298 1.56 24.52 12.90
CA PHE A 298 1.10 23.18 12.53
C PHE A 298 1.47 22.12 13.57
N TYR A 299 0.46 21.56 14.23
CA TYR A 299 0.13 20.12 14.34
C TYR A 299 -0.80 19.87 15.54
N ASN A 300 -1.97 19.26 15.28
CA ASN A 300 -2.85 18.71 16.33
C ASN A 300 -2.13 17.59 17.12
N THR A 301 -1.69 17.93 18.32
CA THR A 301 -1.04 17.10 19.34
C THR A 301 -1.91 15.94 19.86
N GLU A 302 -3.21 15.94 19.53
CA GLU A 302 -4.19 15.00 20.08
C GLU A 302 -3.92 13.53 19.74
N VAL A 303 -3.37 13.22 18.56
CA VAL A 303 -3.14 11.83 18.13
C VAL A 303 -1.98 11.20 18.91
N ILE A 304 -0.96 12.00 19.25
CA ILE A 304 0.20 11.58 20.04
C ILE A 304 -0.20 11.42 21.52
N GLU A 305 -1.01 12.34 22.05
CA GLU A 305 -1.55 12.24 23.40
C GLU A 305 -2.42 11.00 23.60
N LYS A 306 -3.33 10.66 22.67
CA LYS A 306 -4.19 9.45 22.78
C LYS A 306 -3.37 8.16 22.86
N LYS A 307 -2.26 8.03 22.11
CA LYS A 307 -1.33 6.87 22.21
C LYS A 307 -0.49 6.89 23.51
N LYS A 308 -0.01 8.05 23.97
CA LYS A 308 0.71 8.17 25.26
C LYS A 308 -0.20 7.89 26.48
N ARG A 309 -1.45 8.36 26.47
CA ARG A 309 -2.47 8.10 27.50
C ARG A 309 -2.82 6.60 27.57
N ARG A 310 -2.94 5.91 26.43
CA ARG A 310 -3.16 4.45 26.38
C ARG A 310 -1.97 3.63 26.92
N LYS A 311 -0.72 4.06 26.70
CA LYS A 311 0.47 3.41 27.27
C LYS A 311 0.65 3.68 28.77
N LYS A 312 0.36 4.90 29.25
CA LYS A 312 0.36 5.23 30.70
C LYS A 312 -0.73 4.47 31.48
N ARG A 313 -1.93 4.30 30.92
CA ARG A 313 -3.01 3.49 31.52
C ARG A 313 -2.66 1.99 31.65
N LYS A 314 -1.84 1.44 30.74
CA LYS A 314 -1.35 0.05 30.84
C LYS A 314 -0.22 -0.13 31.86
N LYS A 315 0.63 0.89 32.07
CA LYS A 315 1.67 0.84 33.12
C LYS A 315 1.11 1.06 34.54
N LYS A 316 0.11 1.94 34.74
CA LYS A 316 -0.55 2.14 36.05
C LYS A 316 -1.35 0.93 36.55
N LYS A 317 -1.89 0.08 35.66
CA LYS A 317 -2.60 -1.16 36.07
C LYS A 317 -1.67 -2.29 36.55
N ASN A 318 -0.37 -2.24 36.22
CA ASN A 318 0.60 -3.24 36.69
C ASN A 318 1.39 -2.81 37.93
N SER A 319 1.27 -1.55 38.38
CA SER A 319 1.98 -1.04 39.57
C SER A 319 1.08 -0.90 40.82
N HIS A 320 -0.18 -1.35 40.78
CA HIS A 320 -1.11 -1.30 41.92
C HIS A 320 -1.43 -2.69 42.53
N HIS A 321 -0.64 -3.72 42.21
CA HIS A 321 -0.82 -5.07 42.77
C HIS A 321 0.43 -5.66 43.42
N LYS A 322 1.28 -4.81 44.00
CA LYS A 322 2.40 -5.23 44.86
C LYS A 322 2.63 -4.24 46.00
N THR A 323 1.66 -4.12 46.90
CA THR A 323 1.88 -3.68 48.30
C THR A 323 0.58 -3.93 49.08
N LYS A 324 0.70 -4.45 50.30
CA LYS A 324 -0.36 -4.90 51.24
C LYS A 324 -0.73 -6.39 51.16
N LYS A 325 0.20 -7.24 51.59
CA LYS A 325 -0.10 -8.47 52.34
C LYS A 325 0.69 -8.40 53.65
N SER A 326 0.05 -7.94 54.71
CA SER A 326 0.45 -8.26 56.08
C SER A 326 -0.76 -8.15 57.01
N ARG A 327 -1.07 -9.29 57.64
CA ARG A 327 -1.75 -9.49 58.92
C ARG A 327 -3.30 -9.44 58.97
N HIS A 328 -3.82 -10.58 59.46
CA HIS A 328 -5.16 -10.85 60.04
C HIS A 328 -6.38 -10.82 59.10
N ASN A 329 -7.36 -11.72 59.17
CA ASN A 329 -7.51 -12.97 59.91
C ASN A 329 -8.65 -13.78 59.26
N LYS A 330 -8.60 -15.10 59.47
CA LYS A 330 -9.71 -16.06 59.61
C LYS A 330 -11.11 -15.69 59.07
N SER A 331 -11.53 -16.43 58.06
CA SER A 331 -12.81 -17.21 57.99
C SER A 331 -13.29 -17.33 56.55
N LYS A 332 -13.92 -18.47 56.24
CA LYS A 332 -14.52 -18.86 54.93
C LYS A 332 -13.61 -19.67 53.99
N SER A 333 -13.17 -20.83 54.48
CA SER A 333 -13.19 -22.06 53.66
C SER A 333 -14.64 -22.42 53.31
N ASN A 334 -14.85 -23.24 52.27
CA ASN A 334 -16.13 -23.63 51.66
C ASN A 334 -16.69 -22.69 50.57
N LYS A 335 -15.98 -22.58 49.43
CA LYS A 335 -16.62 -22.46 48.09
C LYS A 335 -15.67 -22.61 46.89
N LYS A 336 -14.74 -23.57 46.93
CA LYS A 336 -13.89 -23.91 45.77
C LYS A 336 -13.65 -25.42 45.65
N GLU A 337 -14.73 -26.22 45.65
CA GLU A 337 -14.68 -27.61 45.19
C GLU A 337 -15.68 -27.92 44.05
N ASN A 338 -16.82 -27.23 43.95
CA ASN A 338 -17.85 -27.55 42.93
C ASN A 338 -17.66 -26.98 41.50
N LYS A 339 -16.44 -26.84 40.97
CA LYS A 339 -16.26 -26.44 39.55
C LYS A 339 -15.22 -27.26 38.76
N LYS A 340 -14.69 -28.33 39.35
CA LYS A 340 -13.77 -29.26 38.66
C LYS A 340 -14.40 -30.63 38.32
N GLU A 341 -15.63 -30.91 38.73
CA GLU A 341 -16.31 -32.19 38.45
C GLU A 341 -17.16 -32.16 37.15
N ASP A 342 -17.86 -31.05 36.82
CA ASP A 342 -18.69 -30.95 35.61
C ASP A 342 -17.93 -31.02 34.27
N LYS A 343 -16.60 -30.82 34.29
CA LYS A 343 -15.75 -30.91 33.09
C LYS A 343 -15.22 -32.33 32.81
N LYS A 344 -15.37 -33.27 33.75
CA LYS A 344 -14.94 -34.68 33.56
C LYS A 344 -16.09 -35.59 33.09
N GLU A 345 -17.35 -35.30 33.41
CA GLU A 345 -18.52 -36.06 32.93
C GLU A 345 -18.84 -35.82 31.45
N ASN A 346 -18.84 -34.55 31.01
CA ASN A 346 -19.12 -34.19 29.61
C ASN A 346 -18.09 -34.72 28.59
N LYS A 347 -16.88 -35.10 29.05
CA LYS A 347 -15.86 -35.77 28.23
C LYS A 347 -16.02 -37.30 28.15
N LYS A 348 -16.74 -37.93 29.08
CA LYS A 348 -16.99 -39.39 29.08
C LYS A 348 -18.22 -39.76 28.24
N GLU A 349 -19.27 -38.94 28.19
CA GLU A 349 -20.44 -39.18 27.33
C GLU A 349 -20.13 -39.03 25.84
N ASN A 350 -19.41 -37.98 25.45
CA ASN A 350 -19.00 -37.75 24.05
C ASN A 350 -18.07 -38.84 23.47
N LYS A 351 -17.34 -39.58 24.32
CA LYS A 351 -16.53 -40.74 23.91
C LYS A 351 -17.36 -42.02 23.76
N LYS A 352 -18.45 -42.21 24.52
CA LYS A 352 -19.36 -43.36 24.39
C LYS A 352 -20.24 -43.26 23.13
N GLU A 353 -20.68 -42.06 22.76
CA GLU A 353 -21.47 -41.84 21.53
C GLU A 353 -20.66 -42.06 20.24
N LYS A 354 -19.39 -41.62 20.21
CA LYS A 354 -18.48 -41.88 19.08
C LYS A 354 -18.17 -43.37 18.90
N LYS A 355 -18.05 -44.16 19.98
CA LYS A 355 -17.85 -45.62 19.90
C LYS A 355 -19.10 -46.38 19.42
N LYS A 356 -20.33 -45.91 19.73
CA LYS A 356 -21.58 -46.51 19.21
C LYS A 356 -21.78 -46.23 17.71
N LYS A 357 -21.42 -45.04 17.20
CA LYS A 357 -21.52 -44.70 15.77
C LYS A 357 -20.52 -45.48 14.90
N ILE A 358 -19.33 -45.81 15.42
CA ILE A 358 -18.32 -46.63 14.73
C ILE A 358 -18.73 -48.11 14.65
N ARG A 359 -19.36 -48.68 15.70
CA ARG A 359 -19.89 -50.06 15.68
C ARG A 359 -21.07 -50.24 14.69
N LYS A 360 -21.94 -49.24 14.53
CA LYS A 360 -23.03 -49.27 13.53
C LYS A 360 -22.51 -49.19 12.08
N LYS A 361 -21.42 -48.46 11.82
CA LYS A 361 -20.77 -48.42 10.49
C LYS A 361 -20.03 -49.71 10.13
N LYS A 362 -19.49 -50.46 11.10
CA LYS A 362 -18.86 -51.77 10.85
C LYS A 362 -19.84 -52.91 10.60
N LYS A 363 -21.07 -52.87 11.18
CA LYS A 363 -22.12 -53.86 10.90
C LYS A 363 -22.82 -53.70 9.54
N LYS A 364 -22.79 -52.50 8.95
CA LYS A 364 -23.32 -52.24 7.59
C LYS A 364 -22.36 -52.59 6.44
N LYS A 365 -21.12 -52.98 6.74
CA LYS A 365 -20.09 -53.38 5.75
C LYS A 365 -19.83 -54.91 5.72
N ARG A 366 -20.63 -55.70 6.44
CA ARG A 366 -20.54 -57.17 6.51
C ARG A 366 -21.89 -57.86 6.26
N LYS A 367 -22.81 -57.16 5.60
CA LYS A 367 -24.01 -57.73 4.99
C LYS A 367 -23.93 -57.50 3.50
#